data_AF-A0AAW9LG56-F1
#
_entry.id   AF-A0AAW9LG56-F1
#
_cell.length_a   1.000
_cell.length_b   1.000
_cell.length_c   1.000
_cell.angle_alpha   90.00
_cell.angle_beta   90.00
_cell.angle_gamma   90.00
#
_symmetry.space_group_name_H-M   'P 1'
#
loop_
_entity.id
_entity.type
_entity.pdbx_description
1 polymer ?
#
loop_
_entity_poly.entity_id
_entity_poly.type
_entity_poly.pdbx_seq_one_letter_code
_entity_poly.pdbx_strand_id
1 'polypeptide(L)'
;MYIYQTRTERAVQTDSHIGTTVDLHATAVGKAYLAHLADDRRAALLDDLDLAELTDSTHTDREELEAELASIREQGFAFNDEERFVGMRAVGAPVLGPDDEVLAAISVSGPTTRMEGERYREEIPEQVTQTARIIGIRATYS
;
A
#
# COMPACT_ATOMS: atom_id res chain seq x y z
N MET A 1 -4.96 2.07 -9.44
CA MET A 1 -4.48 1.61 -10.77
C MET A 1 -2.95 1.55 -10.75
N TYR A 2 -2.33 0.42 -11.10
CA TYR A 2 -0.86 0.38 -11.24
C TYR A 2 -0.42 1.21 -12.45
N ILE A 3 0.34 2.27 -12.21
CA ILE A 3 0.89 3.13 -13.27
C ILE A 3 2.32 2.72 -13.67
N TYR A 4 3.01 1.96 -12.82
CA TYR A 4 4.36 1.48 -13.05
C TYR A 4 4.60 0.19 -12.25
N GLN A 5 5.24 -0.80 -12.87
CA GLN A 5 5.66 -2.02 -12.22
C GLN A 5 7.04 -2.40 -12.75
N THR A 6 7.98 -2.65 -11.84
CA THR A 6 9.25 -3.30 -12.17
C THR A 6 9.25 -4.72 -11.59
N ARG A 7 9.78 -5.67 -12.34
CA ARG A 7 9.86 -7.09 -11.95
C ARG A 7 11.33 -7.48 -11.84
N THR A 8 11.69 -8.16 -10.76
CA THR A 8 13.04 -8.74 -10.63
C THR A 8 13.10 -10.09 -11.35
N GLU A 9 14.32 -10.57 -11.67
CA GLU A 9 14.53 -11.84 -12.40
C GLU A 9 13.96 -13.09 -11.66
N ARG A 10 13.57 -12.95 -10.39
CA ARG A 10 12.93 -13.98 -9.56
C ARG A 10 11.52 -13.60 -9.10
N ALA A 11 10.87 -12.65 -9.76
CA ALA A 11 9.52 -12.20 -9.40
C ALA A 11 8.54 -13.37 -9.46
N VAL A 12 7.72 -13.51 -8.41
CA VAL A 12 6.54 -14.39 -8.45
C VAL A 12 5.59 -13.79 -9.47
N GLN A 13 5.10 -14.61 -10.39
CA GLN A 13 4.17 -14.19 -11.42
C GLN A 13 2.84 -13.84 -10.74
N THR A 14 2.57 -12.54 -10.58
CA THR A 14 1.27 -12.04 -10.19
C THR A 14 0.59 -11.50 -11.44
N ASP A 15 -0.73 -11.68 -11.58
CA ASP A 15 -1.52 -11.15 -12.71
C ASP A 15 -1.61 -9.61 -12.75
N SER A 16 -0.85 -8.91 -11.90
CA SER A 16 -0.78 -7.46 -11.84
C SER A 16 0.02 -6.91 -13.03
N HIS A 17 -0.67 -6.20 -13.92
CA HIS A 17 -0.09 -5.44 -15.04
C HIS A 17 -0.40 -3.94 -14.89
N ILE A 18 0.34 -3.07 -15.58
CA ILE A 18 0.00 -1.63 -15.65
C ILE A 18 -1.45 -1.48 -16.13
N GLY A 19 -2.26 -0.69 -15.43
CA GLY A 19 -3.70 -0.56 -15.67
C GLY A 19 -4.60 -1.44 -14.78
N THR A 20 -4.04 -2.35 -13.98
CA THR A 20 -4.86 -3.16 -13.04
C THR A 20 -5.38 -2.29 -11.90
N THR A 21 -6.69 -2.36 -11.65
CA THR A 21 -7.33 -1.77 -10.46
C THR A 21 -6.91 -2.58 -9.24
N VAL A 22 -6.51 -1.87 -8.18
CA VAL A 22 -6.08 -2.50 -6.92
C VAL A 22 -7.22 -2.39 -5.92
N ASP A 23 -7.45 -3.47 -5.17
CA ASP A 23 -8.36 -3.45 -4.03
C ASP A 23 -7.71 -2.58 -2.96
N LEU A 24 -8.29 -1.39 -2.74
CA LEU A 24 -7.66 -0.35 -1.93
C LEU A 24 -7.54 -0.78 -0.47
N HIS A 25 -8.53 -1.51 0.05
CA HIS A 25 -8.54 -2.03 1.41
C HIS A 25 -7.58 -3.20 1.61
N ALA A 26 -7.39 -4.03 0.58
CA ALA A 26 -6.64 -5.28 0.70
C ALA A 26 -5.25 -5.22 0.07
N THR A 27 -4.68 -4.04 -0.20
CA THR A 27 -3.32 -3.90 -0.75
C THR A 27 -2.49 -2.88 0.02
N ALA A 28 -1.19 -3.14 0.20
CA ALA A 28 -0.30 -2.21 0.91
C ALA A 28 -0.25 -0.83 0.22
N VAL A 29 -0.23 -0.80 -1.11
CA VAL A 29 -0.26 0.46 -1.88
C VAL A 29 -1.61 1.19 -1.73
N GLY A 30 -2.71 0.44 -1.70
CA GLY A 30 -4.05 0.99 -1.53
C GLY A 30 -4.26 1.59 -0.16
N LYS A 31 -3.91 0.84 0.89
CA LYS A 31 -4.00 1.32 2.27
C LYS A 31 -3.07 2.50 2.55
N ALA A 32 -1.85 2.49 2.02
CA ALA A 32 -0.94 3.63 2.13
C ALA A 32 -1.55 4.90 1.48
N TYR A 33 -2.21 4.75 0.34
CA TYR A 33 -2.91 5.86 -0.33
C TYR A 33 -4.13 6.32 0.47
N LEU A 34 -5.02 5.41 0.87
CA LEU A 34 -6.22 5.70 1.66
C LEU A 34 -5.88 6.44 2.97
N ALA A 35 -4.86 5.99 3.69
CA ALA A 35 -4.47 6.57 4.98
C ALA A 35 -4.06 8.06 4.90
N HIS A 36 -3.61 8.51 3.72
CA HIS A 36 -3.12 9.88 3.50
C HIS A 36 -4.08 10.73 2.66
N LEU A 37 -5.25 10.20 2.29
CA LEU A 37 -6.31 11.01 1.70
C LEU A 37 -6.92 11.96 2.75
N ALA A 38 -7.41 13.10 2.28
CA ALA A 38 -8.22 14.00 3.10
C ALA A 38 -9.42 13.26 3.69
N ASP A 39 -9.77 13.56 4.94
CA ASP A 39 -10.71 12.75 5.72
C ASP A 39 -12.09 12.63 5.05
N ASP A 40 -12.57 13.69 4.39
CA ASP A 40 -13.82 13.72 3.63
C ASP A 40 -13.77 12.81 2.39
N ARG A 41 -12.63 12.79 1.68
CA ARG A 41 -12.42 11.93 0.51
C ARG A 41 -12.20 10.48 0.88
N ARG A 42 -11.47 10.22 1.96
CA ARG A 42 -11.31 8.87 2.52
C ARG A 42 -12.68 8.31 2.93
N ALA A 43 -13.47 9.06 3.69
CA ALA A 43 -14.80 8.63 4.12
C ALA A 43 -15.71 8.31 2.93
N ALA A 44 -15.76 9.19 1.93
CA ALA A 44 -16.58 8.95 0.73
C ALA A 44 -16.14 7.70 -0.06
N LEU A 45 -14.82 7.44 -0.16
CA LEU A 45 -14.33 6.22 -0.80
C LEU A 45 -14.65 4.97 0.00
N LEU A 46 -14.52 5.02 1.33
CA LEU A 46 -14.84 3.91 2.22
C LEU A 46 -16.34 3.59 2.23
N ASP A 47 -17.21 4.58 2.05
CA ASP A 47 -18.66 4.39 1.89
C ASP A 47 -19.01 3.59 0.62
N ASP A 48 -18.25 3.80 -0.46
CA ASP A 48 -18.48 3.18 -1.77
C ASP A 48 -17.69 1.86 -1.96
N LEU A 49 -16.73 1.56 -1.09
CA LEU A 49 -15.86 0.39 -1.20
C LEU A 49 -16.56 -0.89 -0.72
N ASP A 50 -16.54 -1.91 -1.57
CA ASP A 50 -16.87 -3.27 -1.17
C ASP A 50 -15.66 -3.90 -0.48
N LEU A 51 -15.76 -4.14 0.84
CA LEU A 51 -14.72 -4.79 1.65
C LEU A 51 -14.79 -6.31 1.49
N ALA A 52 -14.71 -6.78 0.24
CA ALA A 52 -14.79 -8.19 -0.08
C ALA A 52 -13.67 -8.97 0.60
N GLU A 53 -14.02 -10.09 1.21
CA GLU A 53 -13.09 -11.03 1.82
C GLU A 53 -12.32 -11.78 0.71
N LEU A 54 -11.02 -11.52 0.59
CA LEU A 54 -10.15 -12.17 -0.40
C LEU A 54 -9.40 -13.36 0.21
N THR A 55 -9.06 -13.24 1.49
CA THR A 55 -8.39 -14.21 2.35
C THR A 55 -8.84 -14.02 3.80
N ASP A 56 -8.55 -14.98 4.67
CA ASP A 56 -8.84 -14.90 6.11
C ASP A 56 -8.15 -13.71 6.82
N SER A 57 -7.14 -13.09 6.20
CA SER A 57 -6.45 -11.91 6.74
C SER A 57 -7.07 -10.59 6.26
N THR A 58 -8.05 -10.62 5.36
CA THR A 58 -8.60 -9.41 4.74
C THR A 58 -9.44 -8.62 5.73
N HIS A 59 -9.20 -7.31 5.82
CA HIS A 59 -10.10 -6.40 6.55
C HIS A 59 -11.46 -6.35 5.86
N THR A 60 -12.47 -6.92 6.51
CA THR A 60 -13.87 -6.93 6.04
C THR A 60 -14.75 -5.99 6.85
N ASP A 61 -14.25 -5.51 7.99
CA ASP A 61 -14.90 -4.52 8.83
C ASP A 61 -14.32 -3.12 8.59
N ARG A 62 -15.21 -2.13 8.54
CA ARG A 62 -14.83 -0.74 8.27
C ARG A 62 -14.10 -0.10 9.44
N GLU A 63 -14.55 -0.33 10.68
CA GLU A 63 -13.93 0.27 11.85
C GLU A 63 -12.51 -0.27 12.04
N GLU A 64 -12.31 -1.57 11.80
CA GLU A 64 -10.99 -2.21 11.81
C GLU A 64 -10.06 -1.62 10.74
N LEU A 65 -10.56 -1.45 9.50
CA LEU A 65 -9.80 -0.81 8.43
C LEU A 65 -9.46 0.64 8.77
N GLU A 66 -10.40 1.43 9.28
CA GLU A 66 -10.16 2.82 9.67
C GLU A 66 -9.11 2.94 10.79
N ALA A 67 -9.14 2.03 11.77
CA ALA A 67 -8.13 1.95 12.81
C ALA A 67 -6.73 1.63 12.25
N GLU A 68 -6.65 0.71 11.28
CA GLU A 68 -5.38 0.42 10.60
C GLU A 68 -4.90 1.63 9.78
N LEU A 69 -5.78 2.29 9.05
CA LEU A 69 -5.43 3.48 8.26
C LEU A 69 -4.91 4.62 9.16
N ALA A 70 -5.43 4.77 10.38
CA ALA A 70 -4.90 5.72 11.35
C ALA A 70 -3.46 5.37 11.77
N SER A 71 -3.18 4.08 12.05
CA SER A 71 -1.83 3.61 12.36
C SER A 71 -0.87 3.79 11.18
N ILE A 72 -1.34 3.52 9.95
CA ILE A 72 -0.57 3.70 8.71
C ILE A 72 -0.19 5.17 8.51
N ARG A 73 -1.11 6.09 8.80
CA ARG A 73 -0.86 7.54 8.71
C ARG A 73 0.20 8.00 9.71
N GLU A 74 0.22 7.44 10.92
CA GLU A 74 1.22 7.76 11.95
C GLU A 74 2.61 7.20 11.59
N GLN A 75 2.69 5.94 11.14
CA GLN A 75 3.98 5.29 10.86
C GLN A 75 4.55 5.60 9.46
N GLY A 76 3.70 6.04 8.52
CA GLY A 76 4.09 6.45 7.16
C GLY A 76 4.26 5.33 6.14
N PHE A 77 3.85 4.10 6.48
CA PHE A 77 3.85 2.95 5.57
C PHE A 77 2.73 1.97 5.93
N ALA A 78 2.36 1.10 5.00
CA ALA A 78 1.33 0.08 5.16
C ALA A 78 1.90 -1.32 4.90
N PHE A 79 1.40 -2.29 5.66
CA PHE A 79 1.65 -3.69 5.39
C PHE A 79 0.50 -4.30 4.60
N ASN A 80 0.82 -5.37 3.87
CA ASN A 80 -0.13 -6.36 3.42
C ASN A 80 0.42 -7.71 3.88
N ASP A 81 -0.24 -8.32 4.86
CA ASP A 81 0.13 -9.62 5.39
C ASP A 81 -0.85 -10.68 4.93
N GLU A 82 -0.70 -11.10 3.67
CA GLU A 82 -1.53 -12.14 3.04
C GLU A 82 -3.00 -11.73 2.84
N GLU A 83 -3.32 -10.44 2.91
CA GLU A 83 -4.68 -9.89 2.74
C GLU A 83 -5.20 -10.02 1.32
N ARG A 84 -4.34 -9.90 0.30
CA ARG A 84 -4.78 -10.05 -1.10
C ARG A 84 -4.70 -11.49 -1.58
N PHE A 85 -3.59 -12.14 -1.24
CA PHE A 85 -3.25 -13.47 -1.69
C PHE A 85 -2.48 -14.18 -0.58
N VAL A 86 -2.94 -15.37 -0.19
CA VAL A 86 -2.22 -16.24 0.73
C VAL A 86 -0.82 -16.54 0.17
N GLY A 87 0.20 -16.45 1.01
CA GLY A 87 1.60 -16.62 0.65
C GLY A 87 2.28 -15.39 0.04
N MET A 88 1.60 -14.24 -0.04
CA MET A 88 2.15 -12.99 -0.55
C MET A 88 2.10 -11.88 0.51
N ARG A 89 3.18 -11.12 0.59
CA ARG A 89 3.30 -9.93 1.43
C ARG A 89 3.68 -8.71 0.62
N ALA A 90 3.30 -7.54 1.10
CA ALA A 90 3.79 -6.29 0.56
C ALA A 90 3.97 -5.22 1.64
N VAL A 91 4.82 -4.25 1.32
CA VAL A 91 4.98 -3.01 2.09
C VAL A 91 4.78 -1.84 1.14
N GLY A 92 3.94 -0.89 1.51
CA GLY A 92 3.60 0.29 0.72
C GLY A 92 3.89 1.58 1.47
N ALA A 93 4.22 2.65 0.76
CA ALA A 93 4.37 3.98 1.33
C ALA A 93 3.72 5.04 0.41
N PRO A 94 3.18 6.12 0.97
CA PRO A 94 2.59 7.21 0.21
C PRO A 94 3.68 8.05 -0.44
N VAL A 95 3.38 8.55 -1.64
CA VAL A 95 4.14 9.62 -2.29
C VAL A 95 3.39 10.92 -2.00
N LEU A 96 3.95 11.73 -1.09
CA LEU A 96 3.35 12.98 -0.65
C LEU A 96 3.92 14.16 -1.44
N GLY A 97 3.04 15.11 -1.80
CA GLY A 97 3.37 16.40 -2.38
C GLY A 97 3.45 17.49 -1.30
N PRO A 98 3.30 18.78 -1.68
CA PRO A 98 3.13 19.87 -0.74
C PRO A 98 1.94 19.64 0.20
N ASP A 99 2.01 20.21 1.41
CA ASP A 99 0.93 20.17 2.40
C ASP A 99 0.44 18.76 2.78
N ASP A 100 1.33 17.76 2.69
CA ASP A 100 1.05 16.33 2.94
C ASP A 100 -0.07 15.75 2.04
N GLU A 101 -0.33 16.35 0.88
CA GLU A 101 -1.27 15.82 -0.10
C GLU A 101 -0.73 14.52 -0.72
N VAL A 102 -1.51 13.44 -0.68
CA VAL A 102 -1.13 12.17 -1.33
C VAL A 102 -1.29 12.24 -2.85
N LEU A 103 -0.15 12.22 -3.55
CA LEU A 103 -0.10 12.24 -5.02
C LEU A 103 -0.24 10.83 -5.61
N ALA A 104 0.40 9.85 -4.96
CA ALA A 104 0.41 8.45 -5.34
C ALA A 104 0.83 7.58 -4.15
N ALA A 105 1.01 6.28 -4.37
CA ALA A 105 1.68 5.39 -3.44
C ALA A 105 2.54 4.37 -4.21
N ILE A 106 3.60 3.88 -3.58
CA ILE A 106 4.47 2.84 -4.12
C ILE A 106 4.51 1.66 -3.16
N SER A 107 4.81 0.45 -3.67
CA SER A 107 4.94 -0.73 -2.82
C SER A 107 5.94 -1.74 -3.37
N VAL A 108 6.52 -2.53 -2.48
CA VAL A 108 7.31 -3.72 -2.80
C VAL A 108 6.53 -4.95 -2.32
N SER A 109 6.37 -5.94 -3.21
CA SER A 109 5.65 -7.18 -2.93
C SER A 109 6.52 -8.41 -3.18
N GLY A 110 6.33 -9.47 -2.42
CA GLY A 110 7.04 -10.74 -2.59
C GLY A 110 6.38 -11.89 -1.82
N PRO A 111 6.85 -13.13 -2.04
CA PRO A 111 6.36 -14.28 -1.29
C PRO A 111 6.74 -14.16 0.19
N THR A 112 5.92 -14.73 1.08
CA THR A 112 6.16 -14.72 2.54
C THR A 112 7.55 -15.23 2.92
N THR A 113 8.05 -16.24 2.21
CA THR A 113 9.40 -16.82 2.39
C THR A 113 10.57 -15.86 2.09
N ARG A 114 10.31 -14.71 1.44
CA ARG A 114 11.32 -13.66 1.19
C ARG A 114 10.99 -12.35 1.91
N MET A 115 9.80 -12.26 2.48
CA MET A 115 9.23 -11.11 3.16
C MET A 115 8.96 -11.54 4.61
N GLU A 116 10.02 -11.87 5.35
CA GLU A 116 9.94 -12.32 6.74
C GLU A 116 10.99 -11.63 7.63
N GLY A 117 10.79 -11.72 8.95
CA GLY A 117 11.73 -11.20 9.95
C GLY A 117 11.99 -9.69 9.84
N GLU A 118 13.22 -9.30 10.16
CA GLU A 118 13.73 -7.92 10.14
C GLU A 118 13.59 -7.28 8.75
N ARG A 119 13.81 -8.07 7.69
CA ARG A 119 13.66 -7.59 6.32
C ARG A 119 12.26 -7.05 6.04
N TYR A 120 11.23 -7.78 6.47
CA TYR A 120 9.83 -7.36 6.26
C TYR A 120 9.41 -6.24 7.20
N ARG A 121 9.83 -6.32 8.47
CA ARG A 121 9.36 -5.41 9.52
C ARG A 121 10.10 -4.08 9.59
N GLU A 122 11.35 -4.02 9.10
CA GLU A 122 12.24 -2.88 9.30
C GLU A 122 12.90 -2.43 7.99
N GLU A 123 13.64 -3.30 7.31
CA GLU A 123 14.45 -2.90 6.14
C GLU A 123 13.60 -2.41 4.95
N ILE A 124 12.57 -3.17 4.58
CA ILE A 124 11.72 -2.82 3.43
C ILE A 124 10.88 -1.56 3.73
N PRO A 125 10.20 -1.43 4.88
CA PRO A 125 9.54 -0.18 5.25
C PRO A 125 10.44 1.04 5.16
N GLU A 126 11.67 0.96 5.67
CA GLU A 126 12.63 2.06 5.59
C GLU A 126 12.94 2.42 4.12
N GLN A 127 13.31 1.44 3.31
CA GLN A 127 13.68 1.65 1.91
C GLN A 127 12.54 2.20 1.06
N VAL A 128 11.32 1.66 1.24
CA VAL A 128 10.14 2.08 0.48
C VAL A 128 9.74 3.50 0.88
N THR A 129 9.76 3.83 2.17
CA THR A 129 9.45 5.18 2.66
C THR A 129 10.46 6.21 2.17
N GLN A 130 11.76 5.91 2.24
CA GLN A 130 12.81 6.80 1.71
C GLN A 130 12.63 7.04 0.21
N THR A 131 12.34 5.98 -0.55
CA THR A 131 12.11 6.07 -1.99
C THR A 131 10.89 6.93 -2.31
N ALA A 132 9.78 6.73 -1.60
CA ALA A 132 8.54 7.47 -1.80
C ALA A 132 8.72 8.98 -1.57
N ARG A 133 9.48 9.36 -0.52
CA ARG A 133 9.84 10.76 -0.25
C ARG A 133 10.63 11.39 -1.40
N ILE A 134 11.64 10.68 -1.93
CA ILE A 134 12.42 11.17 -3.08
C ILE A 134 11.54 11.40 -4.30
N ILE A 135 10.60 10.48 -4.57
CA ILE A 135 9.64 10.62 -5.67
C ILE A 135 8.75 11.85 -5.45
N GLY A 136 8.22 12.04 -4.24
CA GLY A 136 7.34 13.18 -3.91
C GLY A 136 8.01 14.53 -4.14
N ILE A 137 9.27 14.67 -3.69
CA ILE A 137 10.08 15.87 -3.95
C ILE A 137 10.25 16.09 -5.46
N ARG A 138 10.62 15.06 -6.21
CA ARG A 138 10.83 15.19 -7.67
C ARG A 138 9.55 15.52 -8.42
N ALA A 139 8.42 14.95 -8.01
CA ALA A 139 7.12 15.23 -8.62
C ALA A 139 6.67 16.69 -8.39
N THR A 140 7.08 17.29 -7.28
CA THR A 140 6.72 18.68 -6.92
C THR A 140 7.55 19.73 -7.66
N TYR A 141 8.80 19.41 -8.01
CA TYR A 141 9.76 20.36 -8.60
C TYR A 141 10.13 20.06 -10.07
N SER A 142 9.40 19.19 -10.75
CA SER A 142 9.56 18.88 -12.19
C SER A 142 8.58 19.68 -13.05
#